data_AF-A0A7J8PKA3-F1
#
_entry.id   AF-A0A7J8PKA3-F1
#
_cell.length_a   1.000
_cell.length_b   1.000
_cell.length_c   1.000
_cell.angle_alpha   90.00
_cell.angle_beta   90.00
_cell.angle_gamma   90.00
#
_symmetry.space_group_name_H-M   'P 1'
#
loop_
_entity.id
_entity.type
_entity.pdbx_description
1 polymer ?
#
loop_
_entity_poly.entity_id
_entity_poly.type
_entity_poly.pdbx_seq_one_letter_code
_entity_poly.pdbx_strand_id
1 'polypeptide(L)'
;MTLQNAPPGLDYERDKRFSKSFKEMVAACLVKDPKKRPTSEKLLKHQFFKNARSYDYLARTILDGFASLGERFRVLKVSCLLFLLNL
;
A
#
# COMPACT_ATOMS: atom_id res chain seq x y z
N MET A 1 13.30 -13.12 21.60
CA MET A 1 13.27 -14.09 20.49
C MET A 1 11.80 -14.43 20.18
N THR A 2 11.19 -13.87 19.13
CA THR A 2 9.82 -14.20 18.65
C THR A 2 9.82 -15.28 17.56
N LEU A 3 10.91 -16.04 17.44
CA LEU A 3 11.13 -17.01 16.36
C LEU A 3 10.22 -18.25 16.43
N GLN A 4 9.60 -18.55 17.58
CA GLN A 4 8.88 -19.80 17.80
C GLN A 4 7.53 -19.92 17.08
N ASN A 5 6.85 -18.81 16.78
CA ASN A 5 5.53 -18.88 16.13
C ASN A 5 5.62 -19.17 14.62
N ALA A 6 4.52 -19.56 13.97
CA ALA A 6 4.46 -19.54 12.52
C ALA A 6 4.69 -18.09 11.98
N PRO A 7 5.20 -17.91 10.74
CA PRO A 7 5.15 -16.61 10.10
C PRO A 7 3.69 -16.11 10.03
N PRO A 8 3.46 -14.79 10.19
CA PRO A 8 2.13 -14.24 9.99
C PRO A 8 1.68 -14.47 8.54
N GLY A 9 0.39 -14.66 8.31
CA GLY A 9 -0.16 -14.92 6.98
C GLY A 9 -1.56 -14.35 6.85
N LEU A 10 -2.05 -14.30 5.61
CA LEU A 10 -3.45 -13.97 5.34
C LEU A 10 -4.34 -15.16 5.73
N ASP A 11 -5.52 -14.88 6.28
CA ASP A 11 -6.53 -15.90 6.53
C ASP A 11 -7.28 -16.18 5.23
N TYR A 12 -6.90 -17.27 4.54
CA TYR A 12 -7.40 -17.54 3.20
C TYR A 12 -8.90 -17.87 3.15
N GLU A 13 -9.47 -18.36 4.26
CA GLU A 13 -10.88 -18.70 4.38
C GLU A 13 -11.73 -17.45 4.64
N ARG A 14 -11.23 -16.52 5.45
CA ARG A 14 -11.95 -15.27 5.76
C ARG A 14 -11.75 -14.21 4.69
N ASP A 15 -10.58 -14.12 4.08
CA ASP A 15 -10.26 -13.12 3.06
C ASP A 15 -10.52 -13.60 1.62
N LYS A 16 -11.79 -13.84 1.29
CA LYS A 16 -12.22 -14.26 -0.07
C LYS A 16 -12.15 -13.14 -1.12
N ARG A 17 -12.01 -11.89 -0.70
CA ARG A 17 -11.89 -10.71 -1.58
C ARG A 17 -10.59 -10.64 -2.38
N PHE A 18 -9.54 -11.35 -1.95
CA PHE A 18 -8.23 -11.27 -2.59
C PHE A 18 -8.01 -12.39 -3.60
N SER A 19 -7.40 -12.04 -4.73
CA SER A 19 -7.03 -13.01 -5.76
C SER A 19 -5.93 -13.97 -5.26
N LYS A 20 -5.87 -15.16 -5.86
CA LYS A 20 -4.83 -16.15 -5.59
C LYS A 20 -3.41 -15.56 -5.76
N SER A 21 -3.18 -14.83 -6.85
CA SER A 21 -1.87 -14.24 -7.13
C SER A 21 -1.46 -13.17 -6.11
N PHE A 22 -2.42 -12.40 -5.55
CA PHE A 22 -2.13 -11.48 -4.45
C PHE A 22 -1.73 -12.23 -3.19
N LYS A 23 -2.49 -13.27 -2.84
CA LYS A 23 -2.23 -14.14 -1.68
C LYS A 23 -0.82 -14.74 -1.73
N GLU A 24 -0.43 -15.27 -2.89
CA GLU A 24 0.91 -15.84 -3.13
C GLU A 24 2.03 -14.79 -3.03
N MET A 25 1.80 -13.59 -3.59
CA MET A 25 2.76 -12.48 -3.51
C MET A 25 3.01 -12.07 -2.05
N VAL A 26 1.96 -11.94 -1.24
CA VAL A 26 2.07 -11.59 0.19
C VAL A 26 2.78 -12.70 0.97
N ALA A 27 2.44 -13.98 0.71
CA ALA A 27 3.07 -15.11 1.37
C ALA A 27 4.59 -15.17 1.11
N ALA A 28 5.04 -14.83 -0.10
CA ALA A 28 6.46 -14.74 -0.43
C ALA A 28 7.20 -13.66 0.39
N CYS A 29 6.52 -12.58 0.78
CA CYS A 29 7.08 -11.50 1.58
C CYS A 29 7.11 -11.83 3.08
N LEU A 30 6.10 -12.54 3.58
CA LEU A 30 5.92 -12.85 5.01
C LEU A 30 6.77 -14.05 5.48
N VAL A 31 8.03 -14.09 5.06
CA VAL A 31 9.01 -15.10 5.50
C VAL A 31 9.81 -14.54 6.68
N LYS A 32 9.97 -15.36 7.73
CA LYS A 32 10.76 -15.01 8.93
C LYS A 32 12.25 -14.91 8.65
N ASP A 33 12.77 -15.85 7.86
CA ASP A 33 14.17 -15.86 7.46
C ASP A 33 14.40 -14.78 6.40
N PRO A 34 15.16 -13.71 6.71
CA PRO A 34 15.40 -12.62 5.77
C PRO A 34 16.16 -13.08 4.53
N LYS A 35 16.98 -14.14 4.60
CA LYS A 35 17.73 -14.67 3.45
C LYS A 35 16.82 -15.38 2.44
N LYS A 36 15.66 -15.88 2.90
CA LYS A 36 14.66 -16.54 2.05
C LYS A 36 13.64 -15.54 1.47
N ARG A 37 13.57 -14.33 2.02
CA ARG A 37 12.69 -13.27 1.49
C ARG A 37 13.22 -12.81 0.12
N PRO A 38 12.36 -12.70 -0.90
CA PRO A 38 12.79 -12.23 -2.21
C PRO A 38 13.22 -10.76 -2.15
N THR A 39 14.19 -10.39 -2.98
CA THR A 39 14.50 -8.99 -3.26
C THR A 39 13.35 -8.33 -4.01
N SER A 40 13.29 -7.00 -3.97
CA SER A 40 12.31 -6.22 -4.73
C SER A 40 12.33 -6.56 -6.22
N GLU A 41 13.53 -6.69 -6.81
CA GLU A 41 13.70 -7.04 -8.22
C GLU A 41 13.10 -8.43 -8.56
N LYS A 42 13.28 -9.41 -7.67
CA LYS A 42 12.70 -10.75 -7.86
C LYS A 42 11.19 -10.73 -7.66
N LEU A 43 10.71 -9.97 -6.67
CA LEU A 43 9.28 -9.87 -6.35
C LEU A 43 8.49 -9.18 -7.47
N LEU A 44 9.03 -8.14 -8.09
CA LEU A 44 8.40 -7.43 -9.21
C LEU A 44 8.18 -8.32 -10.45
N LYS A 45 8.90 -9.44 -10.58
CA LYS A 45 8.69 -10.44 -11.65
C LYS A 45 7.50 -11.37 -11.40
N HIS A 46 6.89 -11.34 -10.20
CA HIS A 46 5.74 -12.16 -9.83
C HIS A 46 4.50 -11.83 -10.69
N GLN A 47 3.65 -12.84 -10.95
CA GLN A 47 2.46 -12.69 -11.81
C GLN A 47 1.50 -11.58 -11.35
N PHE A 48 1.44 -11.31 -10.05
CA PHE A 48 0.65 -10.23 -9.49
C PHE A 48 0.99 -8.87 -10.13
N PHE A 49 2.28 -8.59 -10.33
CA PHE A 49 2.75 -7.33 -10.92
C PHE A 49 2.73 -7.32 -12.44
N LYS A 50 2.69 -8.49 -13.10
CA LYS A 50 2.49 -8.55 -14.56
C LYS A 50 1.14 -7.98 -14.99
N ASN A 51 0.15 -8.06 -14.10
CA ASN A 51 -1.20 -7.51 -14.31
C ASN A 51 -1.38 -6.13 -13.65
N ALA A 52 -0.29 -5.42 -13.36
CA ALA A 52 -0.36 -4.09 -12.77
C ALA A 52 -1.10 -3.10 -13.69
N ARG A 53 -1.87 -2.21 -13.08
CA ARG A 53 -2.63 -1.18 -13.81
C ARG A 53 -1.71 -0.02 -14.17
N SER A 54 -2.12 0.75 -15.18
CA SER A 54 -1.38 1.93 -15.62
C SER A 54 -1.36 3.03 -14.56
N TYR A 55 -0.40 3.94 -14.70
CA TYR A 55 -0.34 5.16 -13.91
C TYR A 55 -1.67 5.94 -13.97
N ASP A 56 -2.26 6.12 -15.14
CA ASP A 56 -3.53 6.83 -15.32
C ASP A 56 -4.68 6.19 -14.53
N TYR A 57 -4.74 4.86 -14.49
CA TYR A 57 -5.75 4.14 -13.70
C TYR A 57 -5.57 4.42 -12.20
N LEU A 58 -4.33 4.40 -11.71
CA LEU A 58 -4.03 4.69 -10.31
C LEU A 58 -4.34 6.15 -9.97
N ALA A 59 -3.95 7.10 -10.81
CA ALA A 59 -4.24 8.51 -10.61
C ALA A 59 -5.75 8.76 -10.50
N ARG A 60 -6.55 8.20 -11.42
CA ARG A 60 -8.01 8.31 -11.37
C ARG A 60 -8.61 7.58 -10.17
N THR A 61 -8.13 6.38 -9.85
CA THR A 61 -8.76 5.57 -8.78
C THR A 61 -8.42 6.07 -7.38
N ILE A 62 -7.23 6.65 -7.19
CA ILE A 62 -6.71 7.06 -5.88
C ILE A 62 -6.85 8.56 -5.65
N LEU A 63 -6.64 9.38 -6.68
CA LEU A 63 -6.55 10.84 -6.53
C LEU A 63 -7.82 11.57 -6.97
N ASP A 64 -8.69 10.92 -7.73
CA ASP A 64 -9.96 11.55 -8.12
C ASP A 64 -10.84 11.81 -6.89
N GLY A 65 -11.52 12.96 -6.89
CA GLY A 65 -12.28 13.45 -5.73
C GLY A 65 -11.44 14.03 -4.58
N PHE A 66 -10.11 14.01 -4.66
CA PHE A 66 -9.26 14.69 -3.69
C PHE A 66 -8.74 16.03 -4.21
N ALA A 67 -8.77 17.06 -3.36
CA ALA A 67 -8.09 18.32 -3.66
C ALA A 67 -6.58 18.08 -3.87
N SER A 68 -6.00 18.80 -4.82
CA SER A 68 -4.56 18.78 -5.08
C SER A 68 -3.76 19.21 -3.84
N LEU A 69 -2.50 18.80 -3.75
CA LEU A 69 -1.64 19.21 -2.63
C LEU A 69 -1.53 20.73 -2.51
N GLY A 70 -1.51 21.45 -3.64
CA GLY A 70 -1.47 22.91 -3.65
C GLY A 70 -2.76 23.54 -3.09
N GLU A 71 -3.92 22.94 -3.33
CA GLU A 71 -5.19 23.38 -2.74
C GLU A 71 -5.25 23.07 -1.24
N ARG A 72 -4.85 21.86 -0.83
CA ARG A 72 -4.77 21.49 0.60
C ARG A 72 -3.85 22.43 1.37
N PHE A 73 -2.70 22.76 0.79
CA PHE A 73 -1.76 23.71 1.38
C PHE A 73 -2.34 25.13 1.46
N ARG A 74 -3.05 25.59 0.43
CA ARG A 74 -3.74 26.89 0.48
C ARG A 74 -4.80 26.94 1.56
N VAL A 75 -5.61 25.90 1.72
CA VAL A 75 -6.61 25.80 2.80
C VAL A 75 -5.93 25.82 4.17
N LEU A 76 -4.86 25.05 4.37
CA LEU A 76 -4.08 25.05 5.61
C LEU A 76 -3.49 26.43 5.90
N LYS A 77 -2.96 27.12 4.89
CA LYS A 77 -2.41 28.48 5.05
C LYS A 77 -3.50 29.47 5.45
N VAL A 78 -4.66 29.44 4.79
CA VAL A 78 -5.80 30.32 5.10
C VAL A 78 -6.36 30.01 6.49
N SER A 79 -6.51 28.74 6.85
CA SER A 79 -6.96 28.33 8.19
C SER A 79 -6.00 28.75 9.29
N CYS A 80 -4.68 28.64 9.06
CA CYS A 80 -3.66 29.11 10.00
C CYS A 80 -3.68 30.65 10.14
N LEU A 81 -3.80 31.38 9.03
CA LEU A 81 -3.96 32.84 9.04
C LEU A 81 -5.23 33.28 9.78
N LEU A 82 -6.36 32.59 9.58
CA LEU A 82 -7.60 32.85 10.33
C LEU A 82 -7.43 32.58 11.82
N PHE A 83 -6.74 31.52 12.21
CA PHE A 83 -6.47 31.22 13.62
C PHE A 83 -5.60 32.31 14.28
N LEU A 84 -4.59 32.82 13.56
CA LEU A 84 -3.72 33.90 14.05
C LEU A 84 -4.42 35.27 14.11
N LEU A 85 -5.43 35.51 13.28
CA LEU A 85 -6.20 36.77 13.28
C LEU A 85 -7.34 36.78 14.32
N ASN A 86 -7.71 35.62 14.86
CA ASN A 86 -8.73 35.47 15.91
C ASN A 86 -8.12 35.21 17.31
N LEU A 87 -6.81 35.38 17.46
CA LEU A 87 -6.06 35.34 18.72
C LEU A 87 -5.52 36.74 19.03
#